data_AF-A0A379PPX9-F1
#
_entry.id   AF-A0A379PPX9-F1
#
_cell.length_a   1.000
_cell.length_b   1.000
_cell.length_c   1.000
_cell.angle_alpha   90.00
_cell.angle_beta   90.00
_cell.angle_gamma   90.00
#
_symmetry.space_group_name_H-M   'P 1'
#
loop_
_entity.id
_entity.type
_entity.pdbx_description
1 polymer ?
#
loop_
_entity_poly.entity_id
_entity_poly.type
_entity_poly.pdbx_seq_one_letter_code
_entity_poly.pdbx_strand_id
1 'polypeptide(L)' 'MSALIVIGWFIFTLVSIGCVLQFVGSLLMVEFFPEGKRWWMWPLRWVSLAFFAGMVLINPFWGPMA' A
#
# COMPACT_ATOMS: atom_id res chain seq x y z
N MET A 1 21.32 2.32 -11.91
CA MET A 1 20.62 1.95 -10.67
C MET A 1 21.19 0.65 -10.14
N SER A 2 21.49 0.56 -8.84
CA SER A 2 21.94 -0.69 -8.25
C SER A 2 20.76 -1.68 -8.19
N ALA A 3 21.00 -2.93 -8.63
CA ALA A 3 19.98 -3.97 -8.67
C ALA A 3 19.30 -4.19 -7.29
N LEU A 4 20.06 -4.00 -6.21
CA LEU A 4 19.57 -4.04 -4.83
C LEU A 4 18.46 -3.04 -4.54
N ILE A 5 18.50 -1.83 -5.11
CA ILE A 5 17.46 -0.80 -4.93
C ILE A 5 16.17 -1.21 -5.62
N VAL A 6 16.28 -1.78 -6.83
CA VAL A 6 15.11 -2.24 -7.60
C VAL A 6 14.45 -3.44 -6.91
N ILE A 7 15.24 -4.40 -6.43
CA ILE A 7 14.75 -5.56 -5.67
C ILE A 7 14.10 -5.09 -4.36
N GLY A 8 14.74 -4.17 -3.63
CA GLY A 8 14.19 -3.59 -2.42
C GLY A 8 12.86 -2.89 -2.69
N TRP A 9 12.80 -2.02 -3.69
CA TRP A 9 11.57 -1.34 -4.10
C TRP A 9 10.45 -2.34 -4.46
N PHE A 10 10.76 -3.39 -5.21
CA PHE A 10 9.77 -4.39 -5.60
C PHE A 10 9.20 -5.14 -4.39
N ILE A 11 10.05 -5.56 -3.46
CA ILE A 11 9.62 -6.22 -2.20
C ILE A 11 8.75 -5.27 -1.38
N PHE A 12 9.17 -4.02 -1.19
CA PHE A 12 8.40 -3.02 -0.44
C PHE A 12 7.07 -2.67 -1.11
N THR A 13 7.01 -2.68 -2.44
CA THR A 13 5.79 -2.48 -3.20
C THR A 13 4.80 -3.63 -2.96
N LEU A 14 5.25 -4.89 -2.97
CA LEU A 14 4.41 -6.05 -2.65
C LEU A 14 3.88 -6.00 -1.22
N VAL A 15 4.73 -5.66 -0.24
CA VAL A 15 4.31 -5.48 1.16
C VAL A 15 3.27 -4.38 1.27
N SER A 16 3.47 -3.26 0.58
CA SER A 16 2.53 -2.15 0.58
C SER A 16 1.18 -2.53 -0.03
N ILE A 17 1.16 -3.30 -1.12
CA ILE A 17 -0.08 -3.82 -1.72
C ILE A 17 -0.80 -4.73 -0.72
N GLY A 18 -0.06 -5.61 -0.04
CA GLY A 18 -0.61 -6.47 1.02
C GLY A 18 -1.27 -5.65 2.14
N CYS A 19 -0.62 -4.58 2.62
CA CYS A 19 -1.20 -3.69 3.61
C CYS A 19 -2.48 -3.01 3.09
N VAL A 20 -2.48 -2.48 1.86
CA VAL A 20 -3.68 -1.87 1.28
C VAL A 20 -4.81 -2.91 1.17
N LEU A 21 -4.54 -4.11 0.68
CA LEU A 21 -5.55 -5.17 0.60
C LEU A 21 -6.08 -5.58 1.98
N GLN A 22 -5.24 -5.59 3.02
CA GLN A 22 -5.67 -5.96 4.35
C GLN A 22 -6.51 -4.87 5.04
N PHE A 23 -6.16 -3.59 4.86
CA PHE A 23 -6.86 -2.47 5.53
C PHE A 23 -7.99 -1.85 4.71
N VAL A 24 -7.87 -1.86 3.38
CA VAL A 24 -8.87 -1.38 2.43
C VAL A 24 -9.71 -2.55 1.93
N GLY A 25 -9.11 -3.67 1.53
CA GLY A 25 -9.83 -4.87 1.07
C GLY A 25 -10.63 -5.57 2.18
N SER A 26 -10.35 -5.29 3.46
CA SER A 26 -11.28 -5.64 4.55
C SER A 26 -12.66 -4.98 4.41
N LEU A 27 -12.86 -4.04 3.46
CA LEU A 27 -14.19 -3.52 3.11
C LEU A 27 -15.20 -4.64 2.85
N LEU A 28 -14.81 -5.69 2.13
CA LEU A 28 -15.69 -6.83 1.88
C LEU A 28 -16.09 -7.53 3.18
N MET A 29 -15.14 -7.77 4.09
CA MET A 29 -15.47 -8.38 5.39
C MET A 29 -16.28 -7.46 6.31
N VAL A 30 -16.04 -6.14 6.26
CA VAL A 30 -16.76 -5.14 7.06
C VAL A 30 -18.16 -4.82 6.48
N GLU A 31 -18.40 -5.11 5.20
CA GLU A 31 -19.76 -5.13 4.62
C GLU A 31 -20.59 -6.31 5.13
N PHE A 32 -19.99 -7.49 5.27
CA PHE A 32 -20.67 -8.65 5.87
C PHE A 32 -20.89 -8.51 7.38
N PHE A 33 -20.05 -7.74 8.09
CA PHE A 33 -20.16 -7.50 9.53
C PHE A 33 -20.09 -5.99 9.87
N PRO A 34 -21.22 -5.27 9.81
CA PRO A 34 -21.26 -3.80 9.99
C PRO A 34 -20.88 -3.33 11.39
N GLU A 35 -20.89 -4.22 12.39
CA GLU A 35 -20.48 -3.94 13.79
C GLU A 35 -18.99 -3.58 13.92
N GLY A 36 -18.18 -3.88 12.91
CA GLY A 36 -16.74 -3.60 12.89
C GLY A 36 -16.36 -2.16 12.49
N LYS A 37 -17.31 -1.29 12.12
CA LYS A 37 -17.03 0.08 11.65
C LYS A 37 -16.58 1.00 12.79
N ARG A 38 -15.33 0.83 13.24
CA ARG A 38 -14.69 1.72 14.21
C ARG A 38 -14.07 2.91 13.48
N TRP A 39 -14.37 4.12 13.93
CA TRP A 39 -13.81 5.36 13.37
C TRP A 39 -12.27 5.36 13.34
N TRP A 40 -11.64 4.64 14.26
CA TRP A 40 -10.19 4.42 14.31
C TRP A 40 -9.60 3.62 13.14
N MET A 41 -10.40 2.90 12.34
CA MET A 41 -9.93 2.23 11.13
C MET A 41 -9.67 3.20 9.97
N TRP A 42 -10.28 4.38 10.01
CA TRP A 42 -10.04 5.41 8.99
C TRP A 42 -8.58 5.82 8.93
N PRO A 43 -7.93 6.28 10.03
CA PRO A 43 -6.51 6.63 10.00
C PRO A 43 -5.61 5.53 9.43
N LEU A 44 -5.86 4.26 9.81
CA LEU A 44 -5.11 3.11 9.32
C LEU A 44 -5.21 2.93 7.80
N ARG A 45 -6.38 3.21 7.21
CA ARG A 45 -6.58 3.19 5.75
C ARG A 45 -5.82 4.32 5.06
N TRP A 46 -5.86 5.53 5.62
CA TRP A 46 -5.13 6.67 5.07
C TRP A 46 -3.61 6.42 5.11
N VAL A 47 -3.11 5.81 6.19
CA VAL A 47 -1.69 5.45 6.32
C VAL A 47 -1.28 4.37 5.32
N SER A 48 -2.08 3.32 5.12
CA SER A 48 -1.75 2.28 4.15
C SER A 48 -1.78 2.79 2.70
N LEU A 49 -2.73 3.66 2.38
CA LEU A 49 -2.80 4.36 1.09
C LEU A 49 -1.63 5.33 0.89
N ALA A 50 -1.27 6.13 1.89
CA ALA A 50 -0.14 7.05 1.81
C ALA A 50 1.19 6.30 1.65
N PHE A 51 1.35 5.17 2.34
CA PHE A 51 2.51 4.30 2.20
C PHE A 51 2.62 3.71 0.79
N PHE A 52 1.51 3.26 0.22
CA PHE A 52 1.45 2.79 -1.16
C PHE A 52 1.76 3.89 -2.18
N ALA A 53 1.13 5.06 -2.02
CA ALA A 53 1.41 6.22 -2.86
C ALA A 53 2.90 6.61 -2.80
N GLY A 54 3.50 6.62 -1.61
CA GLY A 54 4.93 6.87 -1.43
C GLY A 54 5.81 5.87 -2.18
N MET A 55 5.49 4.58 -2.14
CA MET A 55 6.23 3.56 -2.90
C MET A 55 6.08 3.72 -4.42
N VAL A 56 4.90 4.13 -4.90
CA VAL A 56 4.67 4.43 -6.32
C VAL A 56 5.43 5.70 -6.76
N LEU A 57 5.55 6.71 -5.90
CA LEU A 57 6.30 7.95 -6.20
C LEU A 57 7.82 7.73 -6.19
N ILE A 58 8.33 6.82 -5.34
CA ILE A 58 9.75 6.45 -5.29
C ILE A 58 10.09 5.41 -6.37
N ASN A 59 9.18 5.18 -7.32
CA ASN A 59 9.37 4.20 -8.37
C ASN A 59 10.67 4.48 -9.15
N PRO A 60 11.63 3.53 -9.15
CA PRO A 60 12.91 3.70 -9.80
C PRO A 60 12.79 3.86 -11.33
N PHE A 61 11.64 3.52 -11.91
CA PHE A 61 11.38 3.61 -13.34
C PHE A 61 10.79 4.96 -13.79
N TRP A 62 10.64 5.95 -12.90
CA TRP A 62 10.13 7.30 -13.25
C TRP A 62 11.14 8.22 -13.96
N GLY A 63 12.39 7.76 -14.16
CA GLY A 63 13.37 8.46 -15.00
C GLY A 63 13.16 8.19 -16.49
N PRO A 64 13.68 9.04 -17.39
CA PRO A 64 13.65 8.76 -18.82
C PRO A 64 14.37 7.43 -19.07
N MET A 65 13.68 6.49 -19.73
CA MET A 65 14.33 5.30 -20.27
C MET A 65 15.38 5.78 -21.29
N ALA A 66 16.64 5.84 -20.85
CA ALA A 66 17.80 6.04 -21.70
C ALA A 66 18.38 4.67 -22.07
#